data_AF-A0A5C3N635-F1
#
_entry.id   AF-A0A5C3N635-F1
#
_cell.length_a   1.000
_cell.length_b   1.000
_cell.length_c   1.000
_cell.angle_alpha   90.00
_cell.angle_beta   90.00
_cell.angle_gamma   90.00
#
_symmetry.space_group_name_H-M   'P 1'
#
loop_
_entity.id
_entity.type
_entity.pdbx_description
1 polymer ?
#
loop_
_entity_poly.entity_id
_entity_poly.type
_entity_poly.pdbx_seq_one_letter_code
_entity_poly.pdbx_strand_id
1 'polypeptide(L)'
;MSPAHDDSIVELGGPTFEWLGPGGRLTIDDVEYEYADSDADDDSIDDAVGPGRTFGKLVKRVAAPVEMFLSFCSDLLGNGPNATFTRLMRRQFPWSIRSRRTRNLSWWLGNWLYVTSMVSEDNDEIWRLIQFVIDRRYNFSVRLTAAYYLLILLQSLRSFQLSHILPLVHNPLLRLCQEGFRRGINSSILQPLEEVVTLNEDLKRIANCGLEETPGIVIGSSGSATSLQLLHRQLFGLYYEHHIRTRSDLEAMEHAQQVIHSSLCRPTPTTNPFTSALTRRVWLDDRWLESRIDEDTRAIRMKEFLEHLQYVIPCGPGYGSRYTSEACNDPGMSCWGYRANALDSMQNLCPGCKHPRCPLSIGDDRDARSITSSLLISLSTPGRTLT
;
A
#
# COMPACT_ATOMS: atom_id res chain seq x y z
N MET A 1 17.66 26.68 17.57
CA MET A 1 17.66 25.44 16.76
C MET A 1 16.96 24.41 17.60
N SER A 2 15.77 23.96 17.20
CA SER A 2 15.06 22.89 17.93
C SER A 2 15.87 21.60 17.80
N PRO A 3 16.05 20.81 18.87
CA PRO A 3 16.72 19.54 18.75
C PRO A 3 15.90 18.68 17.78
N ALA A 4 16.56 18.14 16.77
CA ALA A 4 15.96 17.13 15.92
C ALA A 4 15.59 15.97 16.84
N HIS A 5 14.29 15.80 17.11
CA HIS A 5 13.80 14.58 17.73
C HIS A 5 14.22 13.45 16.80
N ASP A 6 15.21 12.69 17.26
CA ASP A 6 15.56 11.43 16.65
C ASP A 6 14.35 10.53 16.86
N ASP A 7 13.46 10.49 15.86
CA ASP A 7 12.34 9.55 15.73
C ASP A 7 12.87 8.13 15.45
N SER A 8 14.00 7.78 16.09
CA SER A 8 14.55 6.45 16.11
C SER A 8 13.55 5.57 16.83
N ILE A 9 12.70 4.98 15.99
CA ILE A 9 12.08 3.67 16.11
C ILE A 9 12.17 3.19 17.56
N VAL A 10 11.05 3.28 18.28
CA VAL A 10 10.80 2.37 19.39
C VAL A 10 10.82 0.97 18.78
N GLU A 11 12.02 0.42 18.60
CA GLU A 11 12.19 -0.99 18.45
C GLU A 11 11.54 -1.53 19.73
N LEU A 12 10.62 -2.47 19.56
CA LEU A 12 10.08 -3.20 20.70
C LEU A 12 11.16 -4.08 21.37
N GLY A 13 12.41 -4.05 20.86
CA GLY A 13 13.62 -4.25 21.65
C GLY A 13 14.20 -2.88 21.97
N GLY A 14 14.49 -2.60 23.24
CA GLY A 14 15.09 -1.33 23.66
C GLY A 14 16.32 -0.95 22.82
N PRO A 15 16.72 0.34 22.83
CA PRO A 15 17.81 0.83 22.00
C PRO A 15 19.06 -0.05 22.16
N THR A 16 19.87 -0.18 21.12
CA THR A 16 21.16 -0.88 21.17
C THR A 16 22.02 -0.28 22.29
N PHE A 17 21.98 -0.91 23.47
CA PHE A 17 22.68 -0.46 24.67
C PHE A 17 24.09 -1.04 24.69
N GLU A 18 25.10 -0.17 24.59
CA GLU A 18 26.26 -0.31 25.47
C GLU A 18 25.77 -0.08 26.90
N TRP A 19 25.94 -1.09 27.75
CA TRP A 19 25.43 -1.08 29.12
C TRP A 19 26.14 0.01 29.95
N LEU A 20 25.43 1.10 30.26
CA LEU A 20 25.84 2.03 31.32
C LEU A 20 25.49 1.38 32.66
N GLY A 21 26.52 0.91 33.36
CA GLY A 21 26.41 0.53 34.77
C GLY A 21 26.19 1.75 35.68
N PRO A 22 25.83 1.54 36.96
CA PRO A 22 25.76 2.62 37.95
C PRO A 22 27.09 3.41 37.97
N GLY A 23 27.03 4.75 37.85
CA GLY A 23 28.20 5.60 37.66
C GLY A 23 28.67 5.76 36.20
N GLY A 24 27.97 5.17 35.24
CA GLY A 24 28.18 5.41 33.81
C GLY A 24 27.89 6.87 33.48
N ARG A 25 28.78 7.51 32.71
CA ARG A 25 28.61 8.91 32.31
C ARG A 25 28.20 9.00 30.86
N LEU A 26 27.22 9.84 30.59
CA LEU A 26 26.76 10.19 29.26
C LEU A 26 27.01 11.68 29.06
N THR A 27 27.77 12.02 28.03
CA THR A 27 28.05 13.42 27.69
C THR A 27 27.10 13.87 26.59
N ILE A 28 26.36 14.95 26.83
CA ILE A 28 25.47 15.56 25.83
C ILE A 28 25.83 17.05 25.78
N ASP A 29 26.19 17.53 24.59
CA ASP A 29 26.57 18.93 24.31
C ASP A 29 27.66 19.47 25.25
N ASP A 30 28.75 18.71 25.39
CA ASP A 30 29.92 18.99 26.25
C ASP A 30 29.61 19.11 27.76
N VAL A 31 28.42 18.69 28.19
CA VAL A 31 28.04 18.58 29.60
C VAL A 31 27.94 17.09 29.97
N GLU A 32 28.73 16.66 30.96
CA GLU A 32 28.70 15.28 31.48
C GLU A 32 27.55 15.08 32.47
N TYR A 33 26.74 14.06 32.22
CA TYR A 33 25.70 13.56 33.13
C TYR A 33 26.10 12.20 33.67
N GLU A 34 26.04 12.02 34.98
CA GLU A 34 26.27 10.73 35.64
C GLU A 34 24.94 10.01 35.86
N TYR A 35 24.89 8.71 35.54
CA TYR A 35 23.72 7.86 35.76
C TYR A 35 23.48 7.71 37.28
N ALA A 36 22.68 8.64 37.83
CA ALA A 36 22.32 8.66 39.23
C ALA A 36 21.27 7.59 39.54
N ASP A 37 21.45 6.92 40.67
CA ASP A 37 20.52 5.91 41.16
C ASP A 37 19.09 6.46 41.31
N SER A 38 18.15 5.56 41.10
CA SER A 38 16.70 5.77 41.19
C SER A 38 16.27 6.37 42.55
N ASP A 39 15.85 7.64 42.55
CA ASP A 39 15.26 8.32 43.72
C ASP A 39 13.87 8.96 43.46
N ALA A 40 13.10 8.49 42.48
CA ALA A 40 11.77 9.07 42.22
C ALA A 40 10.68 8.06 41.79
N ASP A 41 10.69 6.85 42.35
CA ASP A 41 9.44 6.10 42.52
C ASP A 41 8.98 6.31 43.96
N ASP A 42 7.75 6.77 44.10
CA ASP A 42 7.02 7.12 45.32
C ASP A 42 7.00 5.94 46.33
N ASP A 43 8.05 5.81 47.12
CA ASP A 43 8.28 4.78 48.15
C ASP A 43 7.56 5.13 49.49
N SER A 44 6.48 5.91 49.47
CA SER A 44 5.82 6.41 50.69
C SER A 44 5.08 5.35 51.53
N ILE A 45 5.02 4.08 51.08
CA ILE A 45 4.51 2.95 51.86
C ILE A 45 5.43 1.74 51.64
N ASP A 46 6.50 1.63 52.43
CA ASP A 46 7.23 0.40 52.86
C ASP A 46 8.76 0.60 52.91
N ASP A 47 9.19 1.43 53.86
CA ASP A 47 10.57 1.65 54.32
C ASP A 47 11.16 0.44 55.08
N ALA A 48 10.93 -0.78 54.61
CA ALA A 48 11.56 -1.98 55.17
C ALA A 48 12.81 -2.36 54.36
N VAL A 49 13.97 -1.94 54.86
CA VAL A 49 15.29 -2.31 54.32
C VAL A 49 15.52 -3.81 54.56
N GLY A 50 15.41 -4.63 53.51
CA GLY A 50 15.57 -6.08 53.61
C GLY A 50 16.25 -6.72 52.39
N PRO A 51 17.05 -7.79 52.57
CA PRO A 51 17.81 -8.46 51.51
C PRO A 51 16.94 -9.02 50.38
N GLY A 52 15.65 -9.23 50.62
CA GLY A 52 14.68 -9.62 49.59
C GLY A 52 14.42 -8.54 48.55
N ARG A 53 14.46 -7.24 48.91
CA ARG A 53 14.16 -6.12 47.99
C ARG A 53 15.33 -5.83 47.06
N THR A 54 16.58 -5.95 47.54
CA THR A 54 17.80 -5.84 46.71
C THR A 54 17.89 -6.97 45.70
N PHE A 55 17.60 -8.21 46.09
CA PHE A 55 17.55 -9.34 45.15
C PHE A 55 16.41 -9.17 44.13
N GLY A 56 15.24 -8.70 44.57
CA GLY A 56 14.13 -8.39 43.66
C GLY A 56 14.46 -7.30 42.63
N LYS A 57 15.16 -6.23 43.03
CA LYS A 57 15.65 -5.19 42.11
C LYS A 57 16.68 -5.75 41.13
N LEU A 58 17.60 -6.60 41.58
CA LEU A 58 18.59 -7.27 40.72
C LEU A 58 17.91 -8.20 39.70
N VAL A 59 16.99 -9.05 40.15
CA VAL A 59 16.24 -9.95 39.27
C VAL A 59 15.45 -9.17 38.23
N LYS A 60 14.76 -8.08 38.61
CA LYS A 60 14.05 -7.22 37.65
C LYS A 60 15.00 -6.57 36.63
N ARG A 61 16.17 -6.08 37.08
CA ARG A 61 17.19 -5.46 36.22
C ARG A 61 17.81 -6.46 35.24
N VAL A 62 18.00 -7.72 35.65
CA VAL A 62 18.61 -8.76 34.80
C VAL A 62 17.57 -9.48 33.93
N ALA A 63 16.32 -9.58 34.38
CA ALA A 63 15.26 -10.31 33.66
C ALA A 63 14.95 -9.68 32.30
N ALA A 64 14.72 -8.37 32.23
CA ALA A 64 14.35 -7.72 30.97
C ALA A 64 15.44 -7.84 29.86
N PRO A 65 16.74 -7.66 30.16
CA PRO A 65 17.83 -7.89 29.20
C PRO A 65 17.96 -9.33 28.73
N VAL A 66 17.90 -10.27 29.68
CA VAL A 66 18.00 -11.70 29.35
C VAL A 66 16.82 -12.11 28.48
N GLU A 67 15.62 -11.62 28.79
CA GLU A 67 14.43 -11.86 27.99
C GLU A 67 14.56 -11.30 26.57
N MET A 68 15.05 -10.06 26.42
CA MET A 68 15.28 -9.43 25.13
C MET A 68 16.32 -10.21 24.31
N PHE A 69 17.40 -10.63 24.96
CA PHE A 69 18.44 -11.47 24.36
C PHE A 69 17.89 -12.84 23.93
N LEU A 70 17.09 -13.50 24.76
CA LEU A 70 16.48 -14.79 24.42
C LEU A 70 15.46 -14.67 23.28
N SER A 71 14.69 -13.57 23.23
CA SER A 71 13.80 -13.27 22.10
C SER A 71 14.61 -13.09 20.81
N PHE A 72 15.71 -12.34 20.87
CA PHE A 72 16.63 -12.18 19.75
C PHE A 72 17.25 -13.51 19.31
N CYS A 73 17.69 -14.35 20.26
CA CYS A 73 18.17 -15.70 19.96
C CYS A 73 17.10 -16.58 19.31
N SER A 74 15.84 -16.50 19.75
CA SER A 74 14.73 -17.23 19.13
C SER A 74 14.53 -16.81 17.67
N ASP A 75 14.61 -15.51 17.37
CA ASP A 75 14.59 -15.00 15.99
C ASP A 75 15.82 -15.46 15.18
N LEU A 76 17.02 -15.46 15.77
CA LEU A 76 18.23 -15.97 15.13
C LEU A 76 18.14 -17.47 14.81
N LEU A 77 17.51 -18.25 15.68
CA LEU A 77 17.22 -19.67 15.47
C LEU A 77 16.09 -19.91 14.46
N GLY A 78 15.55 -18.84 13.86
CA GLY A 78 14.51 -18.94 12.85
C GLY A 78 13.10 -19.14 13.43
N ASN A 79 12.95 -19.01 14.75
CA ASN A 79 11.73 -19.38 15.45
C ASN A 79 10.86 -18.21 15.87
N GLY A 80 11.34 -16.98 15.88
CA GLY A 80 10.53 -15.82 16.25
C GLY A 80 9.73 -15.21 15.09
N PRO A 81 8.97 -14.13 15.34
CA PRO A 81 8.07 -13.53 14.36
C PRO A 81 8.82 -12.90 13.18
N ASN A 82 9.99 -12.29 13.40
CA ASN A 82 10.78 -11.68 12.31
C ASN A 82 11.26 -12.75 11.32
N ALA A 83 11.73 -13.88 11.85
CA ALA A 83 12.16 -15.01 11.04
C ALA A 83 10.99 -15.68 10.32
N THR A 84 9.88 -15.90 11.02
CA THR A 84 8.64 -16.48 10.46
C THR A 84 8.15 -15.64 9.28
N PHE A 85 8.01 -14.32 9.48
CA PHE A 85 7.59 -13.42 8.41
C PHE A 85 8.62 -13.36 7.28
N THR A 86 9.92 -13.28 7.56
CA THR A 86 10.95 -13.30 6.51
C THR A 86 10.89 -14.58 5.67
N ARG A 87 10.63 -15.73 6.30
CA ARG A 87 10.49 -17.01 5.59
C ARG A 87 9.26 -17.03 4.71
N LEU A 88 8.12 -16.56 5.21
CA LEU A 88 6.89 -16.39 4.42
C LEU A 88 7.15 -15.50 3.20
N MET A 89 7.78 -14.35 3.39
CA MET A 89 8.12 -13.41 2.32
C MET A 89 9.07 -14.01 1.27
N ARG A 90 10.08 -14.79 1.69
CA ARG A 90 11.01 -15.45 0.76
C ARG A 90 10.37 -16.55 -0.06
N ARG A 91 9.43 -17.30 0.52
CA ARG A 91 8.70 -18.34 -0.21
C ARG A 91 7.85 -17.73 -1.31
N GLN A 92 7.15 -16.64 -1.00
CA GLN A 92 6.29 -15.97 -1.96
C GLN A 92 7.07 -15.16 -3.00
N PHE A 93 8.20 -14.57 -2.61
CA PHE A 93 9.02 -13.74 -3.50
C PHE A 93 10.50 -14.13 -3.46
N PRO A 94 10.88 -15.27 -4.06
CA PRO A 94 12.26 -15.76 -4.03
C PRO A 94 13.24 -14.79 -4.74
N TRP A 95 12.75 -13.98 -5.68
CA TRP A 95 13.56 -13.08 -6.50
C TRP A 95 13.82 -11.71 -5.86
N SER A 96 12.88 -11.20 -5.07
CA SER A 96 12.97 -9.84 -4.51
C SER A 96 13.86 -9.78 -3.27
N ILE A 97 13.96 -10.88 -2.50
CA ILE A 97 14.70 -10.92 -1.24
C ILE A 97 15.93 -11.80 -1.41
N ARG A 98 16.96 -11.28 -2.09
CA ARG A 98 18.26 -11.96 -2.21
C ARG A 98 19.04 -12.05 -0.89
N SER A 99 18.62 -11.32 0.14
CA SER A 99 19.30 -11.33 1.44
C SER A 99 18.95 -12.58 2.23
N ARG A 100 19.98 -13.34 2.62
CA ARG A 100 19.88 -14.46 3.58
C ARG A 100 19.62 -14.01 5.03
N ARG A 101 19.72 -12.72 5.33
CA ARG A 101 19.51 -12.21 6.69
C ARG A 101 18.02 -12.04 7.00
N THR A 102 17.63 -12.40 8.23
CA THR A 102 16.33 -12.07 8.81
C THR A 102 16.15 -10.56 8.81
N ARG A 103 14.93 -10.11 8.50
CA ARG A 103 14.58 -8.69 8.46
C ARG A 103 13.59 -8.39 9.58
N ASN A 104 13.84 -7.32 10.33
CA ASN A 104 12.96 -6.85 11.39
C ASN A 104 11.79 -6.04 10.82
N LEU A 105 10.81 -5.74 11.68
CA LEU A 105 9.59 -5.04 11.31
C LEU A 105 9.88 -3.67 10.65
N SER A 106 10.81 -2.88 11.20
CA SER A 106 11.16 -1.57 10.66
C SER A 106 11.67 -1.64 9.22
N TRP A 107 12.49 -2.65 8.90
CA TRP A 107 12.94 -2.88 7.53
C TRP A 107 11.75 -3.18 6.60
N TRP A 108 10.81 -4.02 7.02
CA TRP A 108 9.62 -4.34 6.20
C TRP A 108 8.72 -3.14 6.00
N LEU A 109 8.51 -2.31 7.03
CA LEU A 109 7.75 -1.06 6.92
C LEU A 109 8.41 -0.09 5.93
N GLY A 110 9.73 0.05 5.97
CA GLY A 110 10.48 0.87 5.01
C GLY A 110 10.49 0.30 3.58
N ASN A 111 10.28 -1.01 3.43
CA ASN A 111 10.33 -1.74 2.15
C ASN A 111 8.99 -2.36 1.78
N TRP A 112 7.88 -1.78 2.24
CA TRP A 112 6.53 -2.30 2.02
C TRP A 112 6.22 -2.53 0.53
N LEU A 113 6.83 -1.75 -0.35
CA LEU A 113 6.69 -1.87 -1.80
C LEU A 113 6.89 -3.29 -2.35
N TYR A 114 7.74 -4.09 -1.71
CA TYR A 114 8.02 -5.46 -2.15
C TYR A 114 7.02 -6.50 -1.65
N VAL A 115 6.05 -6.11 -0.83
CA VAL A 115 5.09 -7.01 -0.18
C VAL A 115 3.77 -7.10 -0.97
N THR A 116 3.60 -6.33 -2.05
CA THR A 116 2.30 -6.26 -2.72
C THR A 116 2.04 -7.39 -3.70
N SER A 117 0.79 -7.86 -3.73
CA SER A 117 0.30 -8.99 -4.52
C SER A 117 0.82 -10.35 -4.01
N MET A 118 0.62 -10.59 -2.70
CA MET A 118 0.84 -11.93 -2.15
C MET A 118 -0.22 -12.91 -2.68
N VAL A 119 0.24 -14.07 -3.13
CA VAL A 119 -0.60 -15.25 -3.35
C VAL A 119 -0.17 -16.27 -2.31
N SER A 120 -0.74 -16.16 -1.12
CA SER A 120 -0.49 -17.15 -0.06
C SER A 120 -1.22 -18.46 -0.36
N GLU A 121 -0.46 -19.48 -0.74
CA GLU A 121 -0.88 -20.89 -0.63
C GLU A 121 -0.43 -21.50 0.70
N ASP A 122 0.56 -20.90 1.35
CA ASP A 122 1.23 -21.42 2.54
C ASP A 122 0.62 -20.86 3.83
N ASN A 123 -0.37 -21.59 4.36
CA ASN A 123 -1.09 -21.24 5.57
C ASN A 123 -0.27 -21.46 6.86
N ASP A 124 0.80 -22.26 6.83
CA ASP A 124 1.51 -22.69 8.04
C ASP A 124 2.25 -21.52 8.72
N GLU A 125 2.87 -20.65 7.93
CA GLU A 125 3.59 -19.48 8.47
C GLU A 125 2.63 -18.41 8.99
N ILE A 126 1.50 -18.21 8.31
CA ILE A 126 0.44 -17.30 8.78
C ILE A 126 -0.12 -17.83 10.10
N TRP A 127 -0.40 -19.14 10.18
CA TRP A 127 -0.86 -19.78 11.40
C TRP A 127 0.17 -19.62 12.53
N ARG A 128 1.46 -19.74 12.22
CA ARG A 128 2.53 -19.52 13.21
C ARG A 128 2.57 -18.09 13.73
N LEU A 129 2.33 -17.08 12.87
CA LEU A 129 2.18 -15.68 13.32
C LEU A 129 0.96 -15.50 14.22
N ILE A 130 -0.17 -16.11 13.87
CA ILE A 130 -1.38 -16.11 14.70
C ILE A 130 -1.10 -16.76 16.07
N GLN A 131 -0.35 -17.86 16.11
CA GLN A 131 0.05 -18.52 17.36
C GLN A 131 0.89 -17.61 18.25
N PHE A 132 1.83 -16.82 17.70
CA PHE A 132 2.53 -15.81 18.50
C PHE A 132 1.54 -14.83 19.11
N VAL A 133 0.57 -14.31 18.37
CA VAL A 133 -0.40 -13.34 18.91
C VAL A 133 -1.25 -13.92 20.04
N ILE A 134 -1.69 -15.18 19.91
CA ILE A 134 -2.58 -15.85 20.87
C ILE A 134 -1.84 -16.31 22.12
N ASP A 135 -0.65 -16.90 21.96
CA ASP A 135 0.04 -17.60 23.04
C ASP A 135 0.64 -16.63 24.06
N ARG A 136 0.00 -16.58 25.23
CA ARG A 136 0.37 -15.70 26.36
C ARG A 136 1.71 -16.06 27.00
N ARG A 137 2.32 -17.19 26.65
CA ARG A 137 3.70 -17.52 27.08
C ARG A 137 4.73 -16.59 26.45
N TYR A 138 4.41 -15.98 25.30
CA TYR A 138 5.25 -14.95 24.70
C TYR A 138 5.00 -13.59 25.34
N ASN A 139 6.07 -12.80 25.43
CA ASN A 139 5.99 -11.44 25.93
C ASN A 139 5.18 -10.54 25.01
N PHE A 140 4.53 -9.53 25.59
CA PHE A 140 3.59 -8.68 24.87
C PHE A 140 4.23 -8.02 23.63
N SER A 141 5.50 -7.61 23.69
CA SER A 141 6.26 -7.06 22.57
C SER A 141 6.40 -8.02 21.38
N VAL A 142 6.67 -9.30 21.63
CA VAL A 142 6.76 -10.36 20.60
C VAL A 142 5.40 -10.57 19.94
N ARG A 143 4.35 -10.65 20.76
CA ARG A 143 2.96 -10.84 20.31
C ARG A 143 2.50 -9.64 19.48
N LEU A 144 2.83 -8.43 19.91
CA LEU A 144 2.56 -7.19 19.18
C LEU A 144 3.33 -7.14 17.85
N THR A 145 4.61 -7.52 17.84
CA THR A 145 5.41 -7.61 16.60
C THR A 145 4.77 -8.58 15.59
N ALA A 146 4.33 -9.76 16.04
CA ALA A 146 3.61 -10.70 15.20
C ALA A 146 2.28 -10.12 14.68
N ALA A 147 1.55 -9.39 15.51
CA ALA A 147 0.32 -8.72 15.10
C ALA A 147 0.57 -7.66 14.02
N TYR A 148 1.64 -6.87 14.13
CA TYR A 148 2.03 -5.93 13.08
C TYR A 148 2.39 -6.62 11.76
N TYR A 149 3.03 -7.80 11.82
CA TYR A 149 3.25 -8.61 10.61
C TYR A 149 1.94 -9.11 10.01
N LEU A 150 0.97 -9.53 10.83
CA LEU A 150 -0.37 -9.87 10.35
C LEU A 150 -1.07 -8.66 9.72
N LEU A 151 -0.88 -7.44 10.23
CA LEU A 151 -1.40 -6.23 9.59
C LEU A 151 -0.78 -6.02 8.20
N ILE A 152 0.54 -6.13 8.08
CA ILE A 152 1.22 -6.04 6.77
C ILE A 152 0.66 -7.11 5.82
N LEU A 153 0.50 -8.36 6.27
CA LEU A 153 -0.10 -9.42 5.47
C LEU A 153 -1.52 -9.08 5.04
N LEU A 154 -2.38 -8.72 6.00
CA LEU A 154 -3.77 -8.38 5.74
C LEU A 154 -3.90 -7.26 4.71
N GLN A 155 -2.93 -6.36 4.61
CA GLN A 155 -2.91 -5.31 3.60
C GLN A 155 -2.35 -5.75 2.24
N SER A 156 -1.60 -6.84 2.19
CA SER A 156 -0.99 -7.38 0.97
C SER A 156 -1.77 -8.53 0.32
N LEU A 157 -2.73 -9.13 1.03
CA LEU A 157 -3.57 -10.21 0.53
C LEU A 157 -4.58 -9.73 -0.52
N ARG A 158 -4.86 -10.56 -1.52
CA ARG A 158 -5.97 -10.33 -2.47
C ARG A 158 -7.33 -10.47 -1.79
N SER A 159 -8.40 -9.95 -2.41
CA SER A 159 -9.75 -9.92 -1.82
C SER A 159 -10.24 -11.32 -1.40
N PHE A 160 -10.07 -12.33 -2.28
CA PHE A 160 -10.47 -13.71 -1.96
C PHE A 160 -9.66 -14.35 -0.82
N GLN A 161 -8.40 -13.95 -0.61
CA GLN A 161 -7.59 -14.47 0.50
C GLN A 161 -7.93 -13.77 1.80
N LEU A 162 -8.22 -12.47 1.72
CA LEU A 162 -8.64 -11.67 2.84
C LEU A 162 -9.89 -12.27 3.50
N SER A 163 -10.88 -12.73 2.72
CA SER A 163 -12.10 -13.34 3.29
C SER A 163 -11.81 -14.62 4.09
N HIS A 164 -10.78 -15.39 3.71
CA HIS A 164 -10.36 -16.59 4.43
C HIS A 164 -9.50 -16.29 5.67
N ILE A 165 -8.57 -15.33 5.58
CA ILE A 165 -7.59 -15.05 6.64
C ILE A 165 -8.15 -14.08 7.70
N LEU A 166 -8.98 -13.11 7.31
CA LEU A 166 -9.50 -12.09 8.22
C LEU A 166 -10.22 -12.68 9.44
N PRO A 167 -11.11 -13.69 9.31
CA PRO A 167 -11.76 -14.31 10.48
C PRO A 167 -10.77 -14.97 11.45
N LEU A 168 -9.66 -15.51 10.94
CA LEU A 168 -8.62 -16.16 11.75
C LEU A 168 -7.81 -15.14 12.55
N VAL A 169 -7.63 -13.94 12.02
CA VAL A 169 -6.79 -12.88 12.61
C VAL A 169 -7.59 -11.94 13.52
N HIS A 170 -8.87 -11.70 13.23
CA HIS A 170 -9.71 -10.73 13.96
C HIS A 170 -9.76 -10.98 15.47
N ASN A 171 -10.10 -12.20 15.89
CA ASN A 171 -10.22 -12.54 17.32
C ASN A 171 -8.89 -12.42 18.08
N PRO A 172 -7.75 -12.93 17.56
CA PRO A 172 -6.44 -12.70 18.13
C PRO A 172 -6.09 -11.21 18.32
N LEU A 173 -6.33 -10.37 17.29
CA LEU A 173 -6.06 -8.94 17.36
C LEU A 173 -6.94 -8.26 18.41
N LEU A 174 -8.24 -8.54 18.45
CA LEU A 174 -9.17 -7.99 19.44
C LEU A 174 -8.70 -8.30 20.87
N ARG A 175 -8.31 -9.55 21.13
CA ARG A 175 -7.80 -9.96 22.46
C ARG A 175 -6.49 -9.24 22.81
N LEU A 176 -5.60 -9.05 21.83
CA LEU A 176 -4.34 -8.36 22.04
C LEU A 176 -4.57 -6.87 22.34
N CYS A 177 -5.48 -6.19 21.64
CA CYS A 177 -5.85 -4.80 21.92
C CYS A 177 -6.41 -4.66 23.34
N GLN A 178 -7.38 -5.51 23.72
CA GLN A 178 -7.95 -5.52 25.08
C GLN A 178 -6.89 -5.71 26.16
N GLU A 179 -5.91 -6.60 25.92
CA GLU A 179 -4.80 -6.81 26.83
C GLU A 179 -3.87 -5.59 26.89
N GLY A 180 -3.56 -4.97 25.75
CA GLY A 180 -2.73 -3.78 25.67
C GLY A 180 -3.34 -2.60 26.42
N PHE A 181 -4.65 -2.37 26.29
CA PHE A 181 -5.36 -1.35 27.07
C PHE A 181 -5.29 -1.60 28.57
N ARG A 182 -5.49 -2.85 29.03
CA ARG A 182 -5.36 -3.21 30.45
C ARG A 182 -3.95 -2.99 31.00
N ARG A 183 -2.93 -3.10 30.14
CA ARG A 183 -1.52 -2.86 30.47
C ARG A 183 -1.14 -1.38 30.37
N GLY A 184 -2.06 -0.49 30.00
CA GLY A 184 -1.78 0.94 29.82
C GLY A 184 -0.88 1.25 28.61
N ILE A 185 -0.86 0.37 27.61
CA ILE A 185 -0.13 0.63 26.37
C ILE A 185 -0.76 1.83 25.66
N ASN A 186 0.07 2.72 25.13
CA ASN A 186 -0.37 3.91 24.42
C ASN A 186 -1.32 3.52 23.27
N SER A 187 -2.48 4.17 23.19
CA SER A 187 -3.47 3.95 22.15
C SER A 187 -2.91 4.17 20.74
N SER A 188 -1.95 5.08 20.57
CA SER A 188 -1.31 5.30 19.26
C SER A 188 -0.58 4.07 18.72
N ILE A 189 -0.11 3.17 19.60
CA ILE A 189 0.56 1.92 19.23
C ILE A 189 -0.46 0.83 18.88
N LEU A 190 -1.64 0.85 19.51
CA LEU A 190 -2.69 -0.16 19.28
C LEU A 190 -3.67 0.26 18.18
N GLN A 191 -3.75 1.55 17.86
CA GLN A 191 -4.67 2.13 16.89
C GLN A 191 -4.71 1.36 15.56
N PRO A 192 -3.58 0.98 14.92
CA PRO A 192 -3.66 0.22 13.67
C PRO A 192 -4.34 -1.15 13.84
N LEU A 193 -4.17 -1.81 14.98
CA LEU A 193 -4.81 -3.10 15.25
C LEU A 193 -6.30 -2.90 15.54
N GLU A 194 -6.64 -1.85 16.28
CA GLU A 194 -8.03 -1.47 16.57
C GLU A 194 -8.81 -1.15 15.31
N GLU A 195 -8.21 -0.43 14.36
CA GLU A 195 -8.84 -0.13 13.07
C GLU A 195 -9.23 -1.41 12.31
N VAL A 196 -8.36 -2.43 12.23
CA VAL A 196 -8.74 -3.72 11.62
C VAL A 196 -9.91 -4.36 12.36
N VAL A 197 -9.88 -4.30 13.69
CA VAL A 197 -10.89 -4.95 14.54
C VAL A 197 -12.25 -4.27 14.41
N THR A 198 -12.29 -2.93 14.34
CA THR A 198 -13.51 -2.14 14.20
C THR A 198 -14.07 -2.22 12.78
N LEU A 199 -13.21 -2.20 11.76
CA LEU A 199 -13.59 -2.24 10.35
C LEU A 199 -13.83 -3.66 9.81
N ASN A 200 -13.94 -4.66 10.68
CA ASN A 200 -14.06 -6.06 10.28
C ASN A 200 -15.19 -6.31 9.27
N GLU A 201 -16.36 -5.73 9.49
CA GLU A 201 -17.51 -5.91 8.58
C GLU A 201 -17.31 -5.21 7.23
N ASP A 202 -16.68 -4.02 7.22
CA ASP A 202 -16.35 -3.32 5.98
C ASP A 202 -15.25 -4.06 5.21
N LEU A 203 -14.23 -4.58 5.90
CA LEU A 203 -13.19 -5.42 5.30
C LEU A 203 -13.75 -6.72 4.73
N LYS A 204 -14.71 -7.36 5.42
CA LYS A 204 -15.44 -8.53 4.88
C LYS A 204 -16.26 -8.16 3.65
N ARG A 205 -16.95 -7.01 3.66
CA ARG A 205 -17.72 -6.53 2.52
C ARG A 205 -16.81 -6.32 1.31
N ILE A 206 -15.66 -5.66 1.50
CA ILE A 206 -14.66 -5.46 0.44
C ILE A 206 -14.10 -6.81 -0.03
N ALA A 207 -13.76 -7.72 0.88
CA ALA A 207 -13.20 -9.03 0.52
C ALA A 207 -14.15 -9.90 -0.31
N ASN A 208 -15.46 -9.75 -0.10
CA ASN A 208 -16.49 -10.51 -0.81
C ASN A 208 -17.09 -9.75 -2.00
N CYS A 209 -16.67 -8.52 -2.23
CA CYS A 209 -17.17 -7.66 -3.30
C CYS A 209 -16.73 -8.20 -4.66
N GLY A 210 -17.66 -8.25 -5.62
CA GLY A 210 -17.30 -8.49 -7.02
C GLY A 210 -16.46 -7.34 -7.57
N LEU A 211 -15.59 -7.63 -8.54
CA LEU A 211 -14.71 -6.62 -9.17
C LEU A 211 -15.49 -5.42 -9.75
N GLU A 212 -16.70 -5.67 -10.22
CA GLU A 212 -17.59 -4.66 -10.83
C GLU A 212 -18.25 -3.75 -9.79
N GLU A 213 -18.40 -4.22 -8.55
CA GLU A 213 -19.05 -3.50 -7.46
C GLU A 213 -18.07 -2.61 -6.68
N THR A 214 -16.76 -2.83 -6.82
CA THR A 214 -15.71 -2.14 -6.05
C THR A 214 -15.80 -0.62 -6.14
N PRO A 215 -15.94 0.02 -7.32
CA PRO A 215 -16.05 1.48 -7.40
C PRO A 215 -17.28 2.00 -6.65
N GLY A 216 -18.42 1.32 -6.74
CA GLY A 216 -19.65 1.68 -6.05
C GLY A 216 -19.50 1.65 -4.52
N ILE A 217 -18.77 0.66 -3.98
CA ILE A 217 -18.48 0.59 -2.55
C ILE A 217 -17.62 1.78 -2.10
N VAL A 218 -16.59 2.15 -2.87
CA VAL A 218 -15.72 3.29 -2.53
C VAL A 218 -16.54 4.58 -2.47
N ILE A 219 -17.38 4.80 -3.47
CA ILE A 219 -18.23 6.00 -3.58
C ILE A 219 -19.25 6.05 -2.43
N GLY A 220 -19.87 4.91 -2.09
CA GLY A 220 -20.82 4.80 -0.98
C GLY A 220 -20.18 4.92 0.41
N SER A 221 -18.86 4.74 0.53
CA SER A 221 -18.11 4.76 1.79
C SER A 221 -17.69 6.16 2.26
N SER A 222 -18.15 7.23 1.61
CA SER A 222 -17.70 8.62 1.84
C SER A 222 -17.84 9.15 3.28
N GLY A 223 -18.62 8.49 4.13
CA GLY A 223 -18.75 8.80 5.57
C GLY A 223 -17.75 8.13 6.51
N SER A 224 -17.04 7.07 6.09
CA SER A 224 -16.10 6.30 6.92
C SER A 224 -14.64 6.32 6.42
N ALA A 225 -14.35 7.08 5.35
CA ALA A 225 -13.10 7.07 4.59
C ALA A 225 -11.86 7.63 5.32
N THR A 226 -11.89 7.80 6.65
CA THR A 226 -10.74 8.29 7.42
C THR A 226 -9.71 7.20 7.74
N SER A 227 -10.07 5.92 7.67
CA SER A 227 -9.08 4.86 7.95
C SER A 227 -8.18 4.62 6.74
N LEU A 228 -6.88 4.81 6.95
CA LEU A 228 -5.84 4.52 5.97
C LEU A 228 -5.84 3.05 5.52
N GLN A 229 -6.27 2.14 6.39
CA GLN A 229 -6.36 0.72 6.04
C GLN A 229 -7.49 0.44 5.06
N LEU A 230 -8.64 1.06 5.27
CA LEU A 230 -9.78 0.96 4.35
C LEU A 230 -9.42 1.57 3.00
N LEU A 231 -8.82 2.77 3.01
CA LEU A 231 -8.35 3.45 1.79
C LEU A 231 -7.34 2.60 1.01
N HIS A 232 -6.35 2.01 1.70
CA HIS A 232 -5.38 1.12 1.04
C HIS A 232 -6.06 -0.08 0.40
N ARG A 233 -7.00 -0.74 1.10
CA ARG A 233 -7.73 -1.90 0.56
C ARG A 233 -8.59 -1.52 -0.65
N GLN A 234 -9.26 -0.37 -0.59
CA GLN A 234 -10.04 0.18 -1.69
C GLN A 234 -9.15 0.46 -2.92
N LEU A 235 -8.03 1.18 -2.74
CA LEU A 235 -7.05 1.42 -3.80
C LEU A 235 -6.51 0.13 -4.39
N PHE A 236 -6.18 -0.85 -3.56
CA PHE A 236 -5.65 -2.14 -4.01
C PHE A 236 -6.65 -2.85 -4.93
N GLY A 237 -7.94 -2.86 -4.57
CA GLY A 237 -9.01 -3.42 -5.40
C GLY A 237 -9.18 -2.68 -6.73
N LEU A 238 -9.17 -1.35 -6.71
CA LEU A 238 -9.26 -0.54 -7.93
C LEU A 238 -8.04 -0.78 -8.85
N TYR A 239 -6.83 -0.84 -8.28
CA TYR A 239 -5.59 -0.92 -9.05
C TYR A 239 -5.24 -2.32 -9.56
N TYR A 240 -5.42 -3.39 -8.77
CA TYR A 240 -4.99 -4.73 -9.18
C TYR A 240 -6.10 -5.58 -9.75
N GLU A 241 -7.35 -5.25 -9.42
CA GLU A 241 -8.47 -6.16 -9.54
C GLU A 241 -9.50 -5.63 -10.56
N HIS A 242 -9.66 -4.31 -10.72
CA HIS A 242 -10.59 -3.73 -11.68
C HIS A 242 -9.98 -3.57 -13.09
N HIS A 243 -10.75 -3.92 -14.12
CA HIS A 243 -10.41 -3.72 -15.54
C HIS A 243 -11.32 -2.66 -16.15
N ILE A 244 -10.76 -1.52 -16.54
CA ILE A 244 -11.51 -0.45 -17.23
C ILE A 244 -11.77 -0.91 -18.67
N ARG A 245 -13.02 -1.23 -18.99
CA ARG A 245 -13.43 -1.69 -20.34
C ARG A 245 -14.32 -0.69 -21.04
N THR A 246 -15.09 0.06 -20.27
CA THR A 246 -16.08 1.02 -20.75
C THR A 246 -15.78 2.41 -20.23
N ARG A 247 -16.39 3.41 -20.86
CA ARG A 247 -16.36 4.80 -20.38
C ARG A 247 -17.01 4.96 -19.01
N SER A 248 -18.07 4.20 -18.75
CA SER A 248 -18.73 4.19 -17.43
C SER A 248 -17.79 3.67 -16.33
N ASP A 249 -16.97 2.65 -16.64
CA ASP A 249 -15.98 2.11 -15.70
C ASP A 249 -14.93 3.19 -15.37
N LEU A 250 -14.48 3.92 -16.40
CA LEU A 250 -13.51 5.00 -16.25
C LEU A 250 -14.06 6.13 -15.36
N GLU A 251 -15.28 6.59 -15.63
CA GLU A 251 -15.93 7.64 -14.83
C GLU A 251 -16.12 7.21 -13.36
N ALA A 252 -16.48 5.93 -13.13
CA ALA A 252 -16.60 5.37 -11.79
C ALA A 252 -15.24 5.31 -11.06
N MET A 253 -14.17 4.95 -11.78
CA MET A 253 -12.80 4.91 -11.26
C MET A 253 -12.26 6.30 -10.92
N GLU A 254 -12.48 7.30 -11.80
CA GLU A 254 -12.12 8.69 -11.55
C GLU A 254 -12.81 9.24 -10.31
N HIS A 255 -14.12 8.96 -10.16
CA HIS A 255 -14.87 9.41 -8.99
C HIS A 255 -14.40 8.72 -7.70
N ALA A 256 -14.14 7.41 -7.74
CA ALA A 256 -13.58 6.67 -6.61
C ALA A 256 -12.20 7.21 -6.21
N GLN A 257 -11.33 7.50 -7.19
CA GLN A 257 -10.02 8.10 -6.96
C GLN A 257 -10.14 9.49 -6.31
N GLN A 258 -11.05 10.35 -6.79
CA GLN A 258 -11.27 11.68 -6.20
C GLN A 258 -11.67 11.61 -4.72
N VAL A 259 -12.54 10.65 -4.35
CA VAL A 259 -12.93 10.41 -2.96
C VAL A 259 -11.72 10.02 -2.11
N ILE A 260 -10.88 9.11 -2.61
CA ILE A 260 -9.67 8.67 -1.91
C ILE A 260 -8.67 9.82 -1.78
N HIS A 261 -8.38 10.52 -2.88
CA HIS A 261 -7.44 11.64 -2.91
C HIS A 261 -7.83 12.75 -1.92
N SER A 262 -9.12 13.09 -1.86
CA SER A 262 -9.63 14.09 -0.91
C SER A 262 -9.40 13.70 0.56
N SER A 263 -9.42 12.39 0.84
CA SER A 263 -9.15 11.84 2.17
C SER A 263 -7.65 11.88 2.50
N LEU A 264 -6.78 11.73 1.48
CA LEU A 264 -5.32 11.77 1.62
C LEU A 264 -4.73 13.16 1.76
N CYS A 265 -5.41 14.21 1.29
CA CYS A 265 -4.96 15.59 1.42
C CYS A 265 -4.97 16.13 2.86
N ARG A 266 -5.53 15.39 3.82
CA ARG A 266 -5.62 15.80 5.24
C ARG A 266 -4.93 14.80 6.18
N PRO A 267 -3.66 14.43 5.96
CA PRO A 267 -3.02 13.49 6.85
C PRO A 267 -2.72 14.20 8.18
N THR A 268 -3.31 13.71 9.26
CA THR A 268 -2.84 14.06 10.60
C THR A 268 -1.42 13.51 10.74
N PRO A 269 -0.42 14.31 11.15
CA PRO A 269 0.91 13.81 11.42
C PRO A 269 0.83 12.71 12.48
N THR A 270 1.36 11.52 12.18
CA THR A 270 1.32 10.38 13.08
C THR A 270 2.72 10.02 13.53
N THR A 271 2.91 9.78 14.82
CA THR A 271 4.17 9.26 15.37
C THR A 271 4.31 7.76 15.20
N ASN A 272 3.25 7.04 14.80
CA ASN A 272 3.30 5.61 14.61
C ASN A 272 4.00 5.24 13.28
N PRO A 273 5.08 4.45 13.30
CA PRO A 273 5.85 4.11 12.11
C PRO A 273 5.07 3.25 11.10
N PHE A 274 4.15 2.39 11.56
CA PHE A 274 3.27 1.63 10.68
C PHE A 274 2.29 2.56 9.96
N THR A 275 1.67 3.49 10.68
CA THR A 275 0.74 4.45 10.07
C THR A 275 1.44 5.35 9.07
N SER A 276 2.67 5.79 9.36
CA SER A 276 3.52 6.53 8.41
C SER A 276 3.88 5.70 7.18
N ALA A 277 4.25 4.43 7.35
CA ALA A 277 4.56 3.52 6.24
C ALA A 277 3.32 3.24 5.37
N LEU A 278 2.16 3.01 6.00
CA LEU A 278 0.88 2.82 5.32
C LEU A 278 0.45 4.08 4.57
N THR A 279 0.56 5.25 5.18
CA THR A 279 0.28 6.55 4.53
C THR A 279 1.12 6.72 3.27
N ARG A 280 2.44 6.49 3.38
CA ARG A 280 3.35 6.55 2.23
C ARG A 280 2.96 5.54 1.14
N ARG A 281 2.55 4.34 1.52
CA ARG A 281 2.12 3.30 0.57
C ARG A 281 0.85 3.72 -0.17
N VAL A 282 -0.17 4.15 0.57
CA VAL A 282 -1.45 4.63 0.02
C VAL A 282 -1.23 5.79 -0.95
N TRP A 283 -0.33 6.72 -0.63
CA TRP A 283 0.08 7.80 -1.54
C TRP A 283 0.77 7.33 -2.82
N LEU A 284 1.52 6.23 -2.77
CA LEU A 284 2.15 5.66 -3.95
C LEU A 284 1.12 4.94 -4.82
N ASP A 285 0.20 4.20 -4.19
CA ASP A 285 -0.88 3.51 -4.89
C ASP A 285 -1.86 4.49 -5.55
N ASP A 286 -2.19 5.60 -4.91
CA ASP A 286 -3.03 6.67 -5.48
C ASP A 286 -2.40 7.27 -6.75
N ARG A 287 -1.10 7.57 -6.72
CA ARG A 287 -0.37 8.07 -7.90
C ARG A 287 -0.25 7.05 -9.02
N TRP A 288 -0.08 5.78 -8.68
CA TRP A 288 -0.08 4.71 -9.69
C TRP A 288 -1.47 4.53 -10.31
N LEU A 289 -2.52 4.66 -9.50
CA LEU A 289 -3.90 4.64 -9.99
C LEU A 289 -4.18 5.81 -10.94
N GLU A 290 -3.72 7.02 -10.60
CA GLU A 290 -3.82 8.21 -11.47
C GLU A 290 -3.19 7.96 -12.85
N SER A 291 -1.93 7.49 -12.87
CA SER A 291 -1.21 7.20 -14.11
C SER A 291 -1.94 6.15 -14.95
N ARG A 292 -2.54 5.15 -14.31
CA ARG A 292 -3.30 4.09 -14.99
C ARG A 292 -4.59 4.64 -15.60
N ILE A 293 -5.34 5.46 -14.85
CA ILE A 293 -6.56 6.12 -15.33
C ILE A 293 -6.25 7.01 -16.55
N ASP A 294 -5.14 7.74 -16.54
CA ASP A 294 -4.69 8.56 -17.67
C ASP A 294 -4.33 7.73 -18.92
N GLU A 295 -3.72 6.56 -18.73
CA GLU A 295 -3.45 5.60 -19.81
C GLU A 295 -4.74 5.04 -20.41
N ASP A 296 -5.66 4.56 -19.56
CA ASP A 296 -6.93 3.98 -19.98
C ASP A 296 -7.85 5.04 -20.63
N THR A 297 -7.84 6.28 -20.13
CA THR A 297 -8.52 7.43 -20.74
C THR A 297 -8.05 7.66 -22.18
N ARG A 298 -6.73 7.66 -22.40
CA ARG A 298 -6.15 7.84 -23.75
C ARG A 298 -6.52 6.68 -24.67
N ALA A 299 -6.52 5.45 -24.16
CA ALA A 299 -6.91 4.27 -24.93
C ALA A 299 -8.38 4.34 -25.36
N ILE A 300 -9.29 4.68 -24.44
CA ILE A 300 -10.73 4.82 -24.73
C ILE A 300 -10.97 5.93 -25.76
N ARG A 301 -10.38 7.12 -25.58
CA ARG A 301 -10.52 8.22 -26.54
C ARG A 301 -10.01 7.86 -27.94
N MET A 302 -8.89 7.15 -28.02
CA MET A 302 -8.35 6.67 -29.29
C MET A 302 -9.30 5.67 -29.96
N LYS A 303 -9.89 4.76 -29.19
CA LYS A 303 -10.88 3.80 -29.69
C LYS A 303 -12.13 4.52 -30.22
N GLU A 304 -12.70 5.45 -29.45
CA GLU A 304 -13.85 6.27 -29.86
C GLU A 304 -13.55 7.05 -31.16
N PHE A 305 -12.35 7.62 -31.27
CA PHE A 305 -11.90 8.32 -32.47
C PHE A 305 -11.81 7.40 -33.70
N LEU A 306 -11.22 6.20 -33.55
CA LEU A 306 -11.11 5.22 -34.64
C LEU A 306 -12.49 4.72 -35.09
N GLU A 307 -13.40 4.48 -34.14
CA GLU A 307 -14.79 4.13 -34.45
C GLU A 307 -15.45 5.27 -35.24
N HIS A 308 -15.29 6.52 -34.82
CA HIS A 308 -15.83 7.67 -35.54
C HIS A 308 -15.28 7.80 -36.97
N LEU A 309 -13.98 7.58 -37.18
CA LEU A 309 -13.37 7.61 -38.50
C LEU A 309 -13.95 6.53 -39.44
N GLN A 310 -14.23 5.33 -38.95
CA GLN A 310 -14.84 4.27 -39.77
C GLN A 310 -16.19 4.68 -40.36
N TYR A 311 -16.96 5.52 -39.67
CA TYR A 311 -18.25 6.01 -40.14
C TYR A 311 -18.14 7.20 -41.10
N VAL A 312 -17.04 7.96 -41.06
CA VAL A 312 -16.88 9.20 -41.84
C VAL A 312 -16.28 8.94 -43.22
N ILE A 313 -15.45 7.90 -43.40
CA ILE A 313 -14.80 7.67 -44.71
C ILE A 313 -15.80 6.95 -45.65
N PRO A 314 -16.29 7.61 -46.73
CA PRO A 314 -17.36 7.09 -47.58
C PRO A 314 -16.81 6.19 -48.70
N CYS A 315 -15.74 5.45 -48.44
CA CYS A 315 -15.30 4.39 -49.34
C CYS A 315 -16.03 3.11 -48.92
N GLY A 316 -17.00 2.68 -49.74
CA GLY A 316 -17.95 1.62 -49.44
C GLY A 316 -17.35 0.31 -48.88
N PRO A 317 -18.20 -0.68 -48.53
CA PRO A 317 -17.91 -1.79 -47.61
C PRO A 317 -16.62 -2.62 -47.86
N GLY A 318 -15.99 -2.50 -49.03
CA GLY A 318 -14.70 -3.11 -49.34
C GLY A 318 -13.43 -2.38 -48.85
N TYR A 319 -13.54 -1.14 -48.31
CA TYR A 319 -12.36 -0.42 -47.79
C TYR A 319 -12.18 -0.62 -46.28
N GLY A 320 -13.27 -0.71 -45.52
CA GLY A 320 -13.24 -1.06 -44.09
C GLY A 320 -12.69 -2.46 -43.83
N SER A 321 -12.90 -3.40 -44.75
CA SER A 321 -12.48 -4.81 -44.58
C SER A 321 -10.97 -5.02 -44.54
N ARG A 322 -10.15 -4.11 -45.10
CA ARG A 322 -8.68 -4.18 -45.00
C ARG A 322 -8.13 -3.82 -43.62
N TYR A 323 -8.94 -3.13 -42.81
CA TYR A 323 -8.58 -2.73 -41.46
C TYR A 323 -9.37 -3.47 -40.38
N THR A 324 -10.42 -4.24 -40.75
CA THR A 324 -11.17 -5.04 -39.79
C THR A 324 -10.64 -6.48 -39.66
N SER A 325 -10.13 -6.75 -38.46
CA SER A 325 -10.31 -7.98 -37.67
C SER A 325 -9.27 -9.11 -37.72
N GLU A 326 -8.57 -9.42 -38.81
CA GLU A 326 -7.55 -10.50 -38.76
C GLU A 326 -6.14 -10.00 -38.40
N ALA A 327 -5.79 -8.76 -38.74
CA ALA A 327 -4.51 -8.16 -38.34
C ALA A 327 -4.52 -7.53 -36.93
N CYS A 328 -5.68 -7.49 -36.26
CA CYS A 328 -5.85 -6.83 -34.95
C CYS A 328 -6.03 -7.81 -33.78
N ASN A 329 -5.96 -9.12 -34.02
CA ASN A 329 -6.08 -10.15 -32.99
C ASN A 329 -4.73 -10.59 -32.37
N ASP A 330 -3.62 -10.00 -32.82
CA ASP A 330 -2.29 -10.16 -32.20
C ASP A 330 -1.91 -8.91 -31.39
N PRO A 331 -0.94 -8.96 -30.44
CA PRO A 331 -0.76 -7.99 -29.34
C PRO A 331 -0.35 -6.55 -29.75
N GLY A 332 -0.53 -6.19 -31.02
CA GLY A 332 -0.19 -4.91 -31.62
C GLY A 332 -0.98 -3.69 -31.13
N MET A 333 -2.07 -3.83 -30.36
CA MET A 333 -2.72 -2.67 -29.71
C MET A 333 -1.74 -1.88 -28.82
N SER A 334 -0.77 -2.58 -28.21
CA SER A 334 0.31 -1.95 -27.42
C SER A 334 1.22 -1.02 -28.26
N CYS A 335 1.33 -1.24 -29.57
CA CYS A 335 2.26 -0.47 -30.43
C CYS A 335 1.67 0.84 -30.96
N TRP A 336 0.34 0.99 -30.99
CA TRP A 336 -0.29 2.22 -31.49
C TRP A 336 -0.26 3.34 -30.45
N GLY A 337 -0.41 3.00 -29.16
CA GLY A 337 -0.36 3.98 -28.06
C GLY A 337 0.98 4.73 -27.94
N TYR A 338 2.10 4.11 -28.38
CA TYR A 338 3.44 4.71 -28.30
C TYR A 338 3.89 5.42 -29.58
N ARG A 339 3.13 5.35 -30.68
CA ARG A 339 3.50 5.99 -31.95
C ARG A 339 2.51 7.09 -32.28
N ALA A 340 2.78 8.30 -31.77
CA ALA A 340 2.15 9.54 -32.23
C ALA A 340 2.17 9.65 -33.78
N ASN A 341 3.18 9.05 -34.43
CA ASN A 341 3.39 9.08 -35.88
C ASN A 341 2.50 8.10 -36.67
N ALA A 342 1.71 7.24 -36.01
CA ALA A 342 0.80 6.33 -36.72
C ALA A 342 -0.39 7.07 -37.35
N LEU A 343 -0.82 8.18 -36.72
CA LEU A 343 -1.82 9.11 -37.25
C LEU A 343 -1.28 9.87 -38.49
N ASP A 344 -0.05 10.36 -38.43
CA ASP A 344 0.65 10.96 -39.59
C ASP A 344 0.82 9.96 -40.74
N SER A 345 1.02 8.69 -40.41
CA SER A 345 1.14 7.63 -41.43
C SER A 345 -0.20 7.34 -42.11
N MET A 346 -1.34 7.39 -41.39
CA MET A 346 -2.66 7.21 -42.01
C MET A 346 -3.07 8.39 -42.91
N GLN A 347 -2.73 9.62 -42.54
CA GLN A 347 -3.03 10.80 -43.38
C GLN A 347 -2.23 10.81 -44.70
N ASN A 348 -1.04 10.20 -44.71
CA ASN A 348 -0.16 10.15 -45.88
C ASN A 348 -0.37 8.91 -46.78
N LEU A 349 -1.29 8.00 -46.46
CA LEU A 349 -1.49 6.74 -47.18
C LEU A 349 -2.50 6.81 -48.35
N CYS A 350 -2.97 7.99 -48.74
CA CYS A 350 -3.86 8.13 -49.92
C CYS A 350 -3.34 8.96 -51.11
N PRO A 351 -2.07 8.87 -51.54
CA PRO A 351 -1.67 9.43 -52.83
C PRO A 351 -2.08 8.46 -53.93
N GLY A 352 -3.33 8.55 -54.42
CA GLY A 352 -3.76 7.87 -55.65
C GLY A 352 -5.04 7.03 -55.61
N CYS A 353 -5.97 7.26 -54.69
CA CYS A 353 -7.27 6.58 -54.73
C CYS A 353 -8.09 7.03 -55.96
N LYS A 354 -8.10 6.23 -57.04
CA LYS A 354 -8.86 6.47 -58.28
C LYS A 354 -10.36 6.13 -58.16
N HIS A 355 -10.92 6.08 -56.95
CA HIS A 355 -12.32 5.72 -56.78
C HIS A 355 -13.18 6.91 -57.22
N PRO A 356 -14.15 6.75 -58.15
CA PRO A 356 -14.93 7.86 -58.72
C PRO A 356 -15.89 8.57 -57.74
N ARG A 357 -15.83 8.22 -56.46
CA ARG A 357 -16.58 8.86 -55.36
C ARG A 357 -15.67 9.40 -54.26
N CYS A 358 -14.35 9.43 -54.47
CA CYS A 358 -13.43 10.05 -53.53
C CYS A 358 -13.59 11.58 -53.65
N PRO A 359 -14.00 12.31 -52.59
CA PRO A 359 -14.28 13.75 -52.67
C PRO A 359 -13.03 14.61 -52.95
N LEU A 360 -11.85 14.00 -53.02
CA LEU A 360 -10.56 14.66 -53.23
C LEU A 360 -10.06 14.67 -54.69
N SER A 361 -10.87 14.21 -55.67
CA SER A 361 -10.48 14.30 -57.09
C SER A 361 -10.92 15.60 -57.77
N ILE A 362 -11.21 16.66 -57.02
CA ILE A 362 -11.45 17.99 -57.57
C ILE A 362 -10.23 18.83 -57.23
N GLY A 363 -9.44 19.14 -58.25
CA GLY A 363 -8.21 19.90 -58.12
C GLY A 363 -8.50 21.31 -57.63
N ASP A 364 -8.21 21.57 -56.35
CA ASP A 364 -7.73 22.87 -55.89
C ASP A 364 -7.07 22.73 -54.51
N ASP A 365 -5.78 23.03 -54.47
CA ASP A 365 -4.84 22.79 -53.35
C ASP A 365 -5.07 23.67 -52.11
N ARG A 366 -6.16 24.44 -52.05
CA ARG A 366 -6.38 25.47 -51.02
C ARG A 366 -7.28 25.04 -49.86
N ASP A 367 -8.14 24.04 -50.01
CA ASP A 367 -9.11 23.66 -48.97
C ASP A 367 -8.63 22.55 -48.01
N ALA A 368 -7.60 21.79 -48.39
CA ALA A 368 -7.06 20.71 -47.54
C ALA A 368 -6.39 21.20 -46.24
N ARG A 369 -5.96 22.47 -46.18
CA ARG A 369 -5.35 23.09 -44.98
C ARG A 369 -6.36 23.49 -43.90
N SER A 370 -7.64 23.68 -44.25
CA SER A 370 -8.67 24.10 -43.30
C SER A 370 -9.14 22.96 -42.39
N ILE A 371 -9.23 21.74 -42.94
CA ILE A 371 -9.69 20.56 -42.21
C ILE A 371 -8.61 20.03 -41.26
N THR A 372 -7.33 20.12 -41.65
CA THR A 372 -6.19 19.71 -40.82
C THR A 372 -5.99 20.62 -39.60
N SER A 373 -6.22 21.93 -39.71
CA SER A 373 -6.17 22.83 -38.55
C SER A 373 -7.31 22.61 -37.56
N SER A 374 -8.50 22.22 -38.01
CA SER A 374 -9.68 22.01 -37.14
C SER A 374 -9.58 20.71 -36.31
N LEU A 375 -8.93 19.67 -36.86
CA LEU A 375 -8.70 18.39 -36.18
C LEU A 375 -7.56 18.44 -35.15
N LEU A 376 -6.49 19.20 -35.42
CA LEU A 376 -5.39 19.41 -34.47
C LEU A 376 -5.80 20.25 -33.24
N ILE A 377 -6.76 21.18 -33.40
CA ILE A 377 -7.31 21.98 -32.29
C ILE A 377 -8.18 21.14 -31.34
N SER A 378 -8.74 20.02 -31.80
CA SER A 378 -9.60 19.16 -30.97
C SER A 378 -8.82 18.17 -30.09
N LEU A 379 -7.51 18.01 -30.35
CA LEU A 379 -6.62 17.10 -29.61
C LEU A 379 -5.65 17.83 -28.67
N SER A 380 -5.61 19.16 -28.69
CA SER A 380 -4.92 19.95 -27.66
C SER A 380 -5.87 20.18 -26.48
N THR A 381 -5.53 19.61 -25.33
CA THR A 381 -6.25 19.85 -24.07
C THR A 381 -6.30 21.35 -23.73
N PRO A 382 -7.46 21.93 -23.36
CA PRO A 382 -7.49 23.24 -22.73
C PRO A 382 -6.79 23.13 -21.37
N GLY A 383 -5.89 24.07 -21.10
CA GLY A 383 -5.12 24.11 -19.85
C GLY A 383 -6.04 24.08 -18.63
N ARG A 384 -5.78 23.14 -17.71
CA ARG A 384 -6.25 23.21 -16.33
C ARG A 384 -5.67 24.49 -15.72
N THR A 385 -6.52 25.50 -15.55
CA THR A 385 -6.24 26.62 -14.63
C THR A 385 -6.25 26.08 -13.21
N LEU A 386 -5.08 26.08 -12.57
CA LEU A 386 -4.95 25.92 -11.12
C LEU A 386 -5.52 27.17 -10.45
N THR A 387 -6.54 26.99 -9.62
CA THR A 387 -6.97 27.93 -8.58
C THR A 387 -6.61 27.37 -7.22
#